data_AF-R5IWW6-F1
#
_entry.id   AF-R5IWW6-F1
#
_cell.length_a   1.000
_cell.length_b   1.000
_cell.length_c   1.000
_cell.angle_alpha   90.00
_cell.angle_beta   90.00
_cell.angle_gamma   90.00
#
_symmetry.space_group_name_H-M   'P 1'
#
loop_
_entity.id
_entity.type
_entity.pdbx_description
1 polymer ?
#
loop_
_entity_poly.entity_id
_entity_poly.type
_entity_poly.pdbx_seq_one_letter_code
_entity_poly.pdbx_strand_id
1 'polypeptide(L)'
;MNTLKKTSWPIYLILNILTLGLFTFYIAYKLDLYDKEAWYYRWYYWVLGFVLGIIPGLVMLLVFSIKIACLVSVKLNVPGKEIYTLPYTWLVCAIFPVLGWVLFIILYIYVHIWYVFSFRN
;
A
#
# COMPACT_ATOMS: atom_id res chain seq x y z
N MET A 1 -20.07 -10.97 4.12
CA MET A 1 -20.26 -9.71 3.38
C MET A 1 -20.31 -10.01 1.88
N ASN A 2 -21.38 -9.62 1.18
CA ASN A 2 -21.66 -10.08 -0.19
C ASN A 2 -20.83 -9.40 -1.30
N THR A 3 -20.12 -8.31 -1.01
CA THR A 3 -19.31 -7.58 -2.01
C THR A 3 -17.92 -8.16 -2.16
N LEU A 4 -17.23 -8.49 -1.06
CA LEU A 4 -15.92 -9.19 -1.04
C LEU A 4 -16.11 -10.70 -1.18
N LYS A 5 -16.80 -11.14 -2.25
CA LYS A 5 -16.94 -12.57 -2.54
C LYS A 5 -15.64 -13.08 -3.17
N LYS A 6 -15.16 -14.23 -2.67
CA LYS A 6 -13.96 -14.96 -3.12
C LYS A 6 -13.87 -15.17 -4.63
N THR A 7 -15.00 -15.19 -5.33
CA THR A 7 -15.11 -15.39 -6.77
C THR A 7 -14.73 -14.16 -7.61
N SER A 8 -14.64 -12.97 -7.01
CA SER A 8 -14.40 -11.71 -7.74
C SER A 8 -12.95 -11.22 -7.70
N TRP A 9 -11.98 -12.06 -7.29
CA TRP A 9 -10.56 -11.68 -7.24
C TRP A 9 -9.98 -11.12 -8.56
N PRO A 10 -10.38 -11.58 -9.77
CA PRO A 10 -9.86 -10.99 -11.01
C PRO A 10 -10.34 -9.55 -11.19
N ILE A 11 -11.57 -9.24 -10.76
CA ILE A 11 -12.13 -7.89 -10.78
C ILE A 11 -11.31 -6.98 -9.86
N TYR A 12 -10.94 -7.47 -8.68
CA TYR A 12 -10.09 -6.71 -7.76
C TYR A 12 -8.68 -6.48 -8.29
N LEU A 13 -8.11 -7.45 -9.01
CA LEU A 13 -6.81 -7.28 -9.65
C LEU A 13 -6.88 -6.21 -10.75
N ILE A 14 -7.89 -6.28 -11.62
CA ILE A 14 -8.14 -5.29 -12.68
C ILE A 14 -8.37 -3.90 -12.06
N LEU A 15 -9.21 -3.80 -11.03
CA LEU A 15 -9.46 -2.53 -10.34
C LEU A 15 -8.18 -1.98 -9.70
N ASN A 16 -7.37 -2.82 -9.09
CA ASN A 16 -6.12 -2.38 -8.46
C ASN A 16 -5.13 -1.83 -9.50
N ILE A 17 -5.03 -2.48 -10.68
CA ILE A 17 -4.19 -2.02 -11.79
C ILE A 17 -4.75 -0.72 -12.40
N LEU A 18 -6.03 -0.68 -12.75
CA LEU A 18 -6.67 0.50 -13.36
C LEU A 18 -6.61 1.73 -12.46
N THR A 19 -6.71 1.52 -11.15
CA THR A 19 -6.67 2.59 -10.15
C THR A 19 -5.27 2.82 -9.58
N LEU A 20 -4.24 2.16 -10.13
CA LEU A 20 -2.85 2.32 -9.71
C LEU A 20 -2.62 2.15 -8.18
N GLY A 21 -3.32 1.22 -7.54
CA GLY A 21 -3.20 1.01 -6.10
C GLY A 21 -4.29 1.66 -5.25
N LEU A 22 -5.06 2.62 -5.78
CA LEU A 22 -6.05 3.36 -4.98
C LEU A 22 -7.17 2.47 -4.44
N PHE A 23 -7.50 1.37 -5.13
CA PHE A 23 -8.46 0.39 -4.63
C PHE A 23 -8.05 -0.23 -3.27
N THR A 24 -6.75 -0.27 -2.97
CA THR A 24 -6.22 -0.70 -1.67
C THR A 24 -6.73 0.18 -0.52
N PHE A 25 -6.94 1.48 -0.75
CA PHE A 25 -7.48 2.41 0.25
C PHE A 25 -8.93 2.10 0.59
N TYR A 26 -9.73 1.77 -0.42
CA TYR A 26 -11.11 1.35 -0.21
C TYR A 26 -11.18 0.06 0.62
N ILE A 27 -10.31 -0.90 0.34
CA ILE A 27 -10.22 -2.14 1.14
C ILE A 27 -9.81 -1.84 2.57
N ALA A 28 -8.77 -1.02 2.77
CA ALA A 28 -8.31 -0.63 4.11
C ALA A 28 -9.41 0.06 4.92
N TYR A 29 -10.23 0.89 4.27
CA TYR A 29 -11.40 1.52 4.88
C TYR A 29 -12.43 0.48 5.34
N LYS A 30 -12.73 -0.50 4.47
CA LYS A 30 -13.68 -1.57 4.80
C LYS A 30 -13.18 -2.51 5.90
N LEU A 31 -11.87 -2.64 6.06
CA LEU A 31 -11.23 -3.43 7.10
C LEU A 31 -10.91 -2.63 8.38
N ASP A 32 -11.30 -1.36 8.43
CA ASP A 32 -11.06 -0.43 9.55
C ASP A 32 -9.58 -0.37 9.97
N LEU A 33 -8.68 -0.24 8.99
CA LEU A 33 -7.22 -0.26 9.20
C LEU A 33 -6.60 1.15 9.33
N TYR A 34 -7.41 2.20 9.28
CA TYR A 34 -6.93 3.58 9.38
C TYR A 34 -6.76 3.99 10.84
N ASP A 35 -5.54 4.37 11.18
CA ASP A 35 -5.18 4.90 12.49
C ASP A 35 -5.42 6.42 12.54
N LYS A 36 -6.29 6.85 13.46
CA LYS A 36 -6.68 8.26 13.64
C LYS A 36 -5.57 9.10 14.27
N GLU A 37 -4.60 8.48 14.94
CA GLU A 37 -3.48 9.20 15.56
C GLU A 37 -2.30 9.39 14.59
N ALA A 38 -2.27 8.64 13.49
CA ALA A 38 -1.20 8.67 12.51
C ALA A 38 -1.09 9.99 11.73
N TRP A 39 0.13 10.28 11.24
CA TRP A 39 0.43 11.49 10.47
C TRP A 39 -0.47 11.66 9.24
N TYR A 40 -0.83 10.57 8.54
CA TYR A 40 -1.65 10.64 7.33
C TYR A 40 -3.11 11.02 7.61
N TYR A 41 -3.58 10.91 8.86
CA TYR A 41 -4.94 11.30 9.24
C TYR A 41 -5.05 12.81 9.43
N ARG A 42 -3.94 13.48 9.75
CA ARG A 42 -3.92 14.90 10.07
C ARG A 42 -3.65 15.74 8.82
N TRP A 43 -4.64 16.53 8.41
CA TRP A 43 -4.61 17.31 7.16
C TRP A 43 -3.41 18.26 7.04
N TYR A 44 -2.92 18.80 8.16
CA TYR A 44 -1.83 19.80 8.15
C TYR A 44 -0.51 19.22 7.65
N TYR A 45 -0.23 17.92 7.82
CA TYR A 45 0.96 17.29 7.26
C TYR A 45 0.89 17.22 5.74
N TRP A 46 -0.28 16.96 5.17
CA TRP A 46 -0.48 16.95 3.72
C TRP A 46 -0.28 18.34 3.13
N VAL A 47 -0.88 19.36 3.74
CA VAL A 47 -0.71 20.75 3.30
C VAL A 47 0.76 21.16 3.38
N LEU A 48 1.46 20.85 4.48
CA LEU A 48 2.89 21.11 4.60
C LEU A 48 3.70 20.44 3.48
N GLY A 49 3.38 19.18 3.17
CA GLY A 49 4.02 18.43 2.08
C GLY A 49 3.91 19.15 0.73
N PHE A 50 2.71 19.59 0.35
CA PHE A 50 2.49 20.28 -0.92
C PHE A 50 3.00 21.73 -0.92
N VAL A 51 3.00 22.42 0.23
CA VAL A 51 3.57 23.77 0.37
C VAL A 51 5.08 23.76 0.18
N LEU A 52 5.78 22.74 0.69
CA LEU A 52 7.21 22.55 0.45
C LEU A 52 7.54 22.14 -1.01
N GLY A 53 6.51 21.75 -1.77
CA GLY A 53 6.61 21.44 -3.19
C GLY A 53 5.79 20.21 -3.58
N ILE A 54 5.63 19.99 -4.88
CA ILE A 54 4.88 18.83 -5.39
C ILE A 54 5.61 17.51 -5.06
N ILE A 55 6.94 17.50 -5.15
CA ILE A 55 7.74 16.28 -4.94
C ILE A 55 7.58 15.73 -3.50
N PRO A 56 7.75 16.52 -2.42
CA PRO A 56 7.48 16.03 -1.07
C PRO A 56 6.07 15.48 -0.87
N GLY A 57 5.05 16.16 -1.41
CA GLY A 57 3.66 15.68 -1.38
C GLY A 57 3.48 14.31 -2.06
N LEU A 58 4.10 14.11 -3.22
CA LEU A 58 4.07 12.82 -3.93
C LEU A 58 4.80 11.71 -3.16
N VAL A 59 5.94 12.01 -2.53
CA VAL A 59 6.66 11.05 -1.68
C VAL A 59 5.79 10.65 -0.49
N MET A 60 5.11 11.60 0.15
CA MET A 60 4.17 11.29 1.24
C MET A 60 3.04 10.37 0.76
N LEU A 61 2.46 10.64 -0.41
CA LEU A 61 1.42 9.79 -1.00
C LEU A 61 1.93 8.37 -1.25
N LEU A 62 3.15 8.22 -1.78
CA LEU A 62 3.80 6.92 -1.99
C LEU A 62 4.00 6.15 -0.67
N VAL A 63 4.54 6.81 0.36
CA VAL A 63 4.76 6.19 1.69
C VAL A 63 3.43 5.78 2.31
N PHE A 64 2.39 6.62 2.19
CA PHE A 64 1.05 6.28 2.63
C PHE A 64 0.49 5.07 1.89
N SER A 65 0.63 5.04 0.56
CA SER A 65 0.21 3.91 -0.29
C SER A 65 0.82 2.59 0.19
N ILE A 66 2.15 2.57 0.34
CA ILE A 66 2.90 1.40 0.82
C ILE A 66 2.43 0.99 2.22
N LYS A 67 2.30 1.95 3.16
CA LYS A 67 1.88 1.67 4.54
C LYS A 67 0.50 1.00 4.57
N ILE A 68 -0.47 1.53 3.85
CA ILE A 68 -1.83 0.98 3.82
C ILE A 68 -1.84 -0.40 3.15
N ALA A 69 -1.10 -0.60 2.06
CA ALA A 69 -0.99 -1.90 1.40
C ALA A 69 -0.37 -2.96 2.32
N CYS A 70 0.64 -2.60 3.12
CA CYS A 70 1.24 -3.48 4.11
C CYS A 70 0.23 -3.85 5.21
N LEU A 71 -0.54 -2.89 5.74
CA LEU A 71 -1.56 -3.15 6.76
C LEU A 71 -2.66 -4.08 6.26
N VAL A 72 -3.15 -3.85 5.03
CA VAL A 72 -4.13 -4.73 4.37
C VAL A 72 -3.56 -6.15 4.24
N SER A 73 -2.31 -6.27 3.79
CA SER A 73 -1.63 -7.56 3.62
C SER A 73 -1.43 -8.30 4.96
N VAL A 74 -1.09 -7.58 6.03
CA VAL A 74 -1.00 -8.14 7.40
C VAL A 74 -2.35 -8.65 7.86
N LYS A 75 -3.43 -7.86 7.69
CA LYS A 75 -4.78 -8.24 8.09
C LYS A 75 -5.26 -9.51 7.36
N LEU A 76 -4.84 -9.67 6.11
CA LEU A 76 -5.15 -10.82 5.25
C LEU A 76 -4.12 -11.97 5.37
N ASN A 77 -3.21 -11.90 6.35
CA ASN A 77 -2.15 -12.90 6.58
C ASN A 77 -1.37 -13.29 5.32
N VAL A 78 -1.03 -12.30 4.49
CA VAL A 78 -0.18 -12.48 3.31
C VAL A 78 1.22 -12.95 3.76
N PRO A 79 1.80 -14.00 3.15
CA PRO A 79 3.16 -14.46 3.43
C PRO A 79 4.19 -13.34 3.24
N GLY A 80 5.30 -13.42 3.96
CA GLY A 80 6.38 -12.42 3.89
C GLY A 80 6.07 -11.10 4.60
N LYS A 81 4.98 -11.02 5.38
CA LYS A 81 4.60 -9.82 6.15
C LYS A 81 5.74 -9.26 7.00
N GLU A 82 6.52 -10.14 7.62
CA GLU A 82 7.66 -9.76 8.44
C GLU A 82 8.73 -8.98 7.69
N ILE A 83 8.82 -9.10 6.37
CA ILE A 83 9.84 -8.44 5.53
C ILE A 83 9.33 -7.08 5.03
N TYR A 84 8.14 -7.06 4.41
CA TYR A 84 7.64 -5.83 3.77
C TYR A 84 6.98 -4.86 4.75
N THR A 85 6.59 -5.27 5.96
CA THR A 85 6.06 -4.33 6.96
C THR A 85 7.13 -3.43 7.56
N LEU A 86 8.39 -3.83 7.43
CA LEU A 86 9.52 -3.11 7.99
C LEU A 86 9.81 -1.87 7.13
N PRO A 87 9.78 -0.64 7.70
CA PRO A 87 10.08 0.57 6.94
C PRO A 87 11.50 0.54 6.34
N TYR A 88 12.44 -0.10 7.05
CA TYR A 88 13.83 -0.22 6.65
C TYR A 88 14.00 -1.04 5.36
N THR A 89 13.14 -2.02 5.09
CA THR A 89 13.17 -2.78 3.83
C THR A 89 12.96 -1.84 2.63
N TRP A 90 11.96 -0.98 2.70
CA TRP A 90 11.67 -0.01 1.64
C TRP A 90 12.76 1.05 1.49
N LEU A 91 13.31 1.53 2.61
CA LEU A 91 14.41 2.50 2.59
C LEU A 91 15.66 1.93 1.95
N VAL A 92 16.05 0.70 2.30
CA VAL A 92 17.19 0.01 1.67
C VAL A 92 16.95 -0.12 0.17
N CYS A 93 15.76 -0.57 -0.25
CA CYS A 93 15.42 -0.66 -1.67
C CYS A 93 15.47 0.71 -2.39
N ALA A 94 15.11 1.81 -1.73
CA ALA A 94 15.17 3.14 -2.35
C ALA A 94 16.60 3.69 -2.47
N ILE A 95 17.48 3.41 -1.50
CA ILE A 95 18.85 3.95 -1.44
C ILE A 95 19.77 3.28 -2.46
N PHE A 96 19.67 1.95 -2.65
CA PHE A 96 20.54 1.23 -3.57
C PHE A 96 20.05 1.38 -5.02
N PRO A 97 20.83 2.03 -5.90
CA PRO A 97 20.41 2.28 -7.28
C PRO A 97 20.34 0.98 -8.08
N VAL A 98 19.49 0.97 -9.12
CA VAL A 98 19.25 -0.15 -10.03
C VAL A 98 18.72 -1.40 -9.33
N LEU A 99 19.56 -2.13 -8.58
CA LEU A 99 19.17 -3.36 -7.88
C LEU A 99 18.11 -3.09 -6.80
N GLY A 100 18.32 -2.08 -5.96
CA GLY A 100 17.35 -1.71 -4.93
C GLY A 100 16.03 -1.26 -5.55
N TRP A 101 16.07 -0.49 -6.64
CA TRP A 101 14.87 0.00 -7.32
C TRP A 101 14.09 -1.12 -8.01
N VAL A 102 14.77 -2.08 -8.63
CA VAL A 102 14.15 -3.29 -9.18
C VAL A 102 13.46 -4.07 -8.05
N LEU A 103 14.15 -4.28 -6.92
CA LEU A 103 13.55 -4.92 -5.74
C LEU A 103 12.39 -4.12 -5.16
N PHE A 104 12.48 -2.78 -5.15
CA PHE A 104 11.42 -1.89 -4.70
C PHE A 104 10.16 -2.10 -5.54
N ILE A 105 10.30 -2.11 -6.86
CA ILE A 105 9.19 -2.32 -7.80
C ILE A 105 8.60 -3.73 -7.61
N ILE A 106 9.44 -4.76 -7.53
CA ILE A 106 8.97 -6.14 -7.32
C ILE A 106 8.20 -6.25 -6.00
N LEU A 107 8.73 -5.67 -4.92
CA LEU A 107 8.08 -5.68 -3.60
C LEU A 107 6.77 -4.89 -3.61
N TYR A 108 6.75 -3.74 -4.28
CA TYR A 108 5.55 -2.93 -4.45
C TYR A 108 4.45 -3.69 -5.17
N ILE A 109 4.78 -4.33 -6.29
CA ILE A 109 3.88 -5.17 -7.07
C ILE A 109 3.43 -6.37 -6.24
N TYR A 110 4.35 -7.04 -5.54
CA TYR A 110 4.05 -8.20 -4.69
C TYR A 110 2.99 -7.86 -3.65
N VAL A 111 3.16 -6.78 -2.90
CA VAL A 111 2.20 -6.38 -1.84
C VAL A 111 0.83 -6.06 -2.46
N HIS A 112 0.77 -5.35 -3.59
CA HIS A 112 -0.48 -4.97 -4.24
C HIS A 112 -1.23 -6.14 -4.91
N ILE A 113 -0.49 -7.13 -5.42
CA ILE A 113 -1.08 -8.29 -6.08
C ILE A 113 -1.49 -9.34 -5.05
N TRP A 114 -0.64 -9.60 -4.05
CA TRP A 114 -0.82 -10.78 -3.20
C TRP A 114 -1.99 -10.63 -2.23
N TYR A 115 -2.30 -9.41 -1.77
CA TYR A 115 -3.50 -9.22 -0.95
C TYR A 115 -4.79 -9.60 -1.72
N VAL A 116 -4.82 -9.39 -3.04
CA VAL A 116 -5.96 -9.77 -3.90
C VAL A 116 -6.11 -11.29 -3.97
N PHE A 117 -5.00 -12.01 -4.04
CA PHE A 117 -5.02 -13.48 -3.96
C PHE A 117 -5.39 -13.98 -2.56
N SER A 118 -4.96 -13.31 -1.49
CA SER A 118 -5.39 -13.67 -0.14
C SER A 118 -6.89 -13.47 0.08
N PHE A 119 -7.55 -12.55 -0.63
CA PHE A 119 -9.03 -12.45 -0.63
C PHE A 119 -9.74 -13.70 -1.18
N ARG A 120 -9.04 -14.56 -1.93
CA ARG A 120 -9.56 -15.84 -2.42
C ARG A 120 -9.73 -16.88 -1.30
N ASN A 121 -8.81 -16.88 -0.33
CA ASN A 121 -8.75 -17.88 0.75
C ASN A 121 -9.59 -17.47 1.96
#